data_AF-A0A954YY52-F1
#
_entry.id   AF-A0A954YY52-F1
#
_cell.length_a   1.000
_cell.length_b   1.000
_cell.length_c   1.000
_cell.angle_alpha   90.00
_cell.angle_beta   90.00
_cell.angle_gamma   90.00
#
_symmetry.space_group_name_H-M   'P 1'
#
loop_
_entity.id
_entity.type
_entity.pdbx_description
1 polymer ?
#
loop_
_entity_poly.entity_id
_entity_poly.type
_entity_poly.pdbx_seq_one_letter_code
_entity_poly.pdbx_strand_id
1 'polypeptide(L)'
;DMVIVNGAYRRVAIHLKGKDGWQQRPSADAVEHLIRPDESGLCGGMPGILLASIREDKNHVRVLTHHNAYKIERHEELGQKKYRVIEQSTPGARLANSKLSDVTETADRLLRDWADGQWRSSHEWLNMTATTEMPDFVPQMVEYFDSVRAGDVIFFADGDWSFYNIEKGGHGSCLAADMRIPMYFAGPDIPAGSEIPAARLVDVMPTVLDMLGELKRLDNQPRIDGISLLPKLRGAARP
;
A
#
# COMPACT_ATOMS: atom_id res chain seq x y z
N ASP A 1 19.79 -15.30 -8.51
CA ASP A 1 20.30 -13.92 -8.41
C ASP A 1 19.22 -12.99 -7.90
N MET A 2 19.62 -11.98 -7.13
CA MET A 2 18.72 -11.03 -6.52
C MET A 2 19.33 -9.62 -6.59
N VAL A 3 18.50 -8.62 -6.82
CA VAL A 3 18.84 -7.19 -6.68
C VAL A 3 17.95 -6.58 -5.62
N ILE A 4 18.56 -5.84 -4.69
CA ILE A 4 17.86 -5.14 -3.62
C ILE A 4 17.89 -3.65 -3.93
N VAL A 5 16.71 -3.02 -3.95
CA VAL A 5 16.55 -1.58 -4.13
C VAL A 5 15.99 -0.99 -2.85
N ASN A 6 16.76 -0.10 -2.23
CA ASN A 6 16.31 0.66 -1.08
C ASN A 6 15.33 1.76 -1.52
N GLY A 7 14.12 1.75 -0.96
CA GLY A 7 13.08 2.74 -1.20
C GLY A 7 12.91 3.66 0.00
N ALA A 8 13.74 4.70 0.08
CA ALA A 8 13.68 5.73 1.13
C ALA A 8 13.80 5.18 2.57
N TYR A 9 14.53 4.08 2.72
CA TYR A 9 14.97 3.47 3.99
C TYR A 9 13.90 2.74 4.79
N ARG A 10 12.61 3.07 4.59
CA ARG A 10 11.47 2.44 5.26
C ARG A 10 10.81 1.33 4.43
N ARG A 11 11.25 1.17 3.18
CA ARG A 11 10.82 0.12 2.26
C ARG A 11 12.02 -0.44 1.50
N VAL A 12 12.04 -1.75 1.28
CA VAL A 12 12.98 -2.40 0.37
C VAL A 12 12.21 -3.16 -0.70
N ALA A 13 12.58 -2.97 -1.95
CA ALA A 13 12.08 -3.75 -3.07
C ALA A 13 13.14 -4.78 -3.48
N ILE A 14 12.71 -6.04 -3.59
CA ILE A 14 13.56 -7.15 -4.02
C ILE A 14 13.15 -7.57 -5.41
N HIS A 15 14.12 -7.59 -6.32
CA HIS A 15 13.98 -8.12 -7.67
C HIS A 15 14.69 -9.47 -7.76
N LEU A 16 13.98 -10.47 -8.24
CA LEU A 16 14.47 -11.83 -8.35
C LEU A 16 14.56 -12.24 -9.81
N LYS A 17 15.67 -12.86 -10.18
CA LYS A 17 15.86 -13.42 -11.51
C LYS A 17 14.99 -14.67 -11.67
N GLY A 18 14.11 -14.68 -12.66
CA GLY A 18 13.33 -15.87 -13.01
C GLY A 18 14.20 -16.99 -13.60
N LYS A 19 13.61 -18.17 -13.79
CA LYS A 19 14.30 -19.36 -14.31
C LYS A 19 14.97 -19.10 -15.67
N ASP A 20 14.37 -18.27 -16.52
CA ASP A 20 14.85 -17.96 -17.87
C ASP A 20 15.58 -16.60 -17.93
N GLY A 21 15.95 -16.02 -16.78
CA GLY A 21 16.71 -14.76 -16.67
C GLY A 21 15.90 -13.55 -16.18
N TRP A 22 16.50 -12.36 -16.27
CA TRP A 22 15.95 -11.11 -15.70
C TRP A 22 14.71 -10.57 -16.43
N GLN A 23 14.42 -11.07 -17.63
CA GLN A 23 13.23 -10.69 -18.40
C GLN A 23 11.98 -11.47 -17.97
N GLN A 24 12.14 -12.50 -17.15
CA GLN A 24 11.06 -13.31 -16.62
C GLN A 24 11.04 -13.17 -15.11
N ARG A 25 9.87 -12.81 -14.57
CA ARG A 25 9.66 -12.74 -13.12
C ARG A 25 9.42 -14.16 -12.57
N PRO A 26 9.89 -14.50 -11.37
CA PRO A 26 9.55 -15.77 -10.72
C PRO A 26 8.06 -15.87 -10.36
N SER A 27 7.59 -17.10 -10.11
CA SER A 27 6.26 -17.36 -9.57
C SER A 27 6.18 -16.98 -8.08
N ALA A 28 4.98 -16.68 -7.60
CA ALA A 28 4.73 -16.35 -6.20
C ALA A 28 5.27 -17.41 -5.23
N ASP A 29 5.08 -18.70 -5.55
CA ASP A 29 5.54 -19.80 -4.70
C ASP A 29 7.07 -19.91 -4.64
N ALA A 30 7.75 -19.61 -5.76
CA ALA A 30 9.22 -19.58 -5.78
C ALA A 30 9.76 -18.40 -4.98
N VAL A 31 9.08 -17.25 -5.05
CA VAL A 31 9.38 -16.07 -4.23
C VAL A 31 9.17 -16.38 -2.76
N GLU A 32 8.02 -16.96 -2.40
CA GLU A 32 7.67 -17.35 -1.04
C GLU A 32 8.73 -18.27 -0.45
N HIS A 33 9.13 -19.31 -1.18
CA HIS A 33 10.17 -20.24 -0.72
C HIS A 33 11.49 -19.55 -0.35
N LEU A 34 11.84 -18.47 -1.05
CA LEU A 34 13.08 -17.71 -0.78
C LEU A 34 12.96 -16.80 0.45
N ILE A 35 11.78 -16.22 0.67
CA ILE A 35 11.50 -15.34 1.82
C ILE A 35 10.95 -16.10 3.02
N ARG A 36 10.97 -17.44 2.96
CA ARG A 36 10.42 -18.27 4.02
C ARG A 36 11.03 -17.91 5.37
N PRO A 37 10.27 -18.15 6.44
CA PRO A 37 10.53 -17.58 7.76
C PRO A 37 11.13 -18.60 8.74
N ASP A 38 11.53 -19.77 8.25
CA ASP A 38 12.50 -20.56 8.99
C ASP A 38 13.86 -19.85 8.95
N GLU A 39 14.80 -20.27 9.80
CA GLU A 39 16.14 -19.66 9.88
C GLU A 39 16.92 -19.70 8.55
N SER A 40 16.42 -20.35 7.51
CA SER A 40 17.09 -20.52 6.22
C SER A 40 16.65 -19.56 5.11
N GLY A 41 15.49 -18.89 5.25
CA GLY A 41 15.05 -17.90 4.25
C GLY A 41 15.52 -16.48 4.53
N LEU A 42 15.37 -15.58 3.55
CA LEU A 42 15.91 -14.20 3.59
C LEU A 42 15.44 -13.37 4.80
N CYS A 43 14.29 -13.73 5.39
CA CYS A 43 13.69 -13.03 6.51
C CYS A 43 13.74 -13.81 7.82
N GLY A 44 14.33 -15.02 7.80
CA GLY A 44 14.59 -15.82 8.98
C GLY A 44 15.36 -15.01 10.03
N GLY A 45 14.70 -14.63 11.12
CA GLY A 45 15.31 -13.92 12.24
C GLY A 45 15.66 -12.44 12.00
N MET A 46 15.19 -11.80 10.91
CA MET A 46 15.40 -10.36 10.72
C MET A 46 14.46 -9.55 11.64
N PRO A 47 14.98 -8.81 12.64
CA PRO A 47 14.15 -7.93 13.42
C PRO A 47 13.70 -6.72 12.60
N GLY A 48 12.56 -6.13 12.96
CA GLY A 48 12.15 -4.84 12.40
C GLY A 48 11.52 -4.87 11.02
N ILE A 49 11.06 -6.04 10.55
CA ILE A 49 10.19 -6.13 9.38
C ILE A 49 8.74 -6.08 9.88
N LEU A 50 7.97 -5.11 9.38
CA LEU A 50 6.54 -4.98 9.67
C LEU A 50 5.74 -6.10 8.99
N LEU A 51 5.89 -6.16 7.67
CA LEU A 51 5.20 -7.07 6.78
C LEU A 51 5.94 -7.19 5.45
N ALA A 52 5.61 -8.22 4.69
CA ALA A 52 6.08 -8.42 3.32
C ALA A 52 4.90 -8.47 2.36
N SER A 53 5.01 -7.79 1.22
CA SER A 53 4.04 -7.89 0.13
C SER A 53 4.69 -8.55 -1.08
N ILE A 54 4.04 -9.57 -1.63
CA ILE A 54 4.56 -10.43 -2.70
C ILE A 54 3.60 -10.34 -3.87
N ARG A 55 4.13 -10.06 -5.05
CA ARG A 55 3.33 -10.12 -6.26
C ARG A 55 2.98 -11.58 -6.58
N GLU A 56 1.69 -11.89 -6.70
CA GLU A 56 1.27 -13.17 -7.25
C GLU A 56 1.03 -13.07 -8.75
N ASP A 57 0.13 -12.17 -9.15
CA ASP A 57 -0.14 -11.84 -10.54
C ASP A 57 -0.61 -10.39 -10.67
N LYS A 58 -1.23 -10.03 -11.80
CA LYS A 58 -1.70 -8.66 -12.07
C LYS A 58 -2.79 -8.18 -11.11
N ASN A 59 -3.51 -9.07 -10.43
CA ASN A 59 -4.68 -8.76 -9.63
C ASN A 59 -4.60 -9.30 -8.21
N HIS A 60 -3.48 -9.95 -7.86
CA HIS A 60 -3.33 -10.63 -6.60
C HIS A 60 -1.99 -10.31 -5.96
N VAL A 61 -2.04 -9.90 -4.70
CA VAL A 61 -0.89 -9.69 -3.84
C VAL A 61 -1.05 -10.51 -2.59
N ARG A 62 -0.01 -11.24 -2.22
CA ARG A 62 0.07 -11.89 -0.91
C ARG A 62 0.76 -10.97 0.08
N VAL A 63 0.25 -10.89 1.29
CA VAL A 63 0.80 -10.09 2.38
C VAL A 63 1.12 -11.03 3.54
N LEU A 64 2.38 -11.07 3.96
CA LEU A 64 2.83 -11.88 5.09
C LEU A 64 3.06 -10.96 6.30
N THR A 65 2.44 -11.29 7.43
CA THR A 65 2.70 -10.71 8.75
C THR A 65 3.41 -11.76 9.62
N HIS A 66 3.75 -11.43 10.86
CA HIS A 66 4.33 -12.38 11.82
C HIS A 66 3.34 -13.45 12.31
N HIS A 67 2.04 -13.24 12.12
CA HIS A 67 1.01 -14.18 12.61
C HIS A 67 0.27 -14.89 11.47
N ASN A 68 0.00 -14.22 10.36
CA ASN A 68 -0.83 -14.75 9.28
C ASN A 68 -0.30 -14.37 7.89
N ALA A 69 -0.94 -14.96 6.90
CA ALA A 69 -0.88 -14.51 5.52
C ALA A 69 -2.26 -14.01 5.10
N TYR A 70 -2.26 -12.98 4.25
CA TYR A 70 -3.44 -12.42 3.63
C TYR A 70 -3.26 -12.36 2.14
N LYS A 71 -4.36 -12.37 1.41
CA LYS A 71 -4.41 -12.10 -0.02
C LYS A 71 -5.24 -10.84 -0.25
N ILE A 72 -4.66 -9.89 -0.97
CA ILE A 72 -5.39 -8.76 -1.52
C ILE A 72 -5.72 -9.09 -2.96
N GLU A 73 -7.00 -9.01 -3.29
CA GLU A 73 -7.49 -9.26 -4.64
C GLU A 73 -8.06 -7.96 -5.23
N ARG A 74 -7.81 -7.77 -6.53
CA ARG A 74 -8.43 -6.74 -7.35
C ARG A 74 -9.32 -7.38 -8.40
N HIS A 75 -10.54 -6.86 -8.52
CA HIS A 75 -11.46 -7.15 -9.60
C HIS A 75 -11.80 -5.86 -10.34
N GLU A 76 -11.93 -5.92 -11.66
CA GLU A 76 -12.35 -4.78 -12.48
C GLU A 76 -13.61 -5.15 -13.26
N GLU A 77 -14.67 -4.37 -13.05
CA GLU A 77 -15.96 -4.54 -13.71
C GLU A 77 -16.43 -3.18 -14.24
N LEU A 78 -16.75 -3.10 -15.53
CA LEU A 78 -17.18 -1.85 -16.19
C LEU A 78 -16.20 -0.68 -15.96
N GLY A 79 -14.91 -1.00 -15.92
CA GLY A 79 -13.85 -0.02 -15.63
C GLY A 79 -13.77 0.36 -14.15
N GLN A 80 -14.51 -0.23 -13.23
CA GLN A 80 -14.38 0.08 -11.80
C GLN A 80 -13.57 -1.00 -11.10
N LYS A 81 -12.44 -0.59 -10.51
CA LYS A 81 -11.61 -1.47 -9.68
C LYS A 81 -12.23 -1.59 -8.28
N LYS A 82 -12.44 -2.82 -7.83
CA LYS A 82 -12.82 -3.19 -6.46
C LYS A 82 -11.75 -4.10 -5.87
N TYR A 83 -11.61 -4.04 -4.55
CA TYR A 83 -10.58 -4.74 -3.81
C TYR A 83 -11.19 -5.43 -2.60
N ARG A 84 -10.62 -6.56 -2.22
CA ARG A 84 -10.93 -7.25 -0.96
C ARG A 84 -9.68 -7.85 -0.34
N VAL A 85 -9.75 -8.11 0.96
CA VAL A 85 -8.73 -8.84 1.71
C VAL A 85 -9.33 -10.18 2.13
N ILE A 86 -8.55 -11.26 2.01
CA ILE A 86 -8.91 -12.60 2.43
C ILE A 86 -7.78 -13.16 3.28
N GLU A 87 -8.08 -13.69 4.46
CA GLU A 87 -7.11 -14.42 5.27
C GLU A 87 -6.77 -15.75 4.59
N GLN A 88 -5.47 -16.05 4.47
CA GLN A 88 -4.99 -17.30 3.90
C GLN A 88 -4.57 -18.24 5.03
N SER A 89 -5.28 -19.34 5.17
CA SER A 89 -4.93 -20.43 6.08
C SER A 89 -3.80 -21.28 5.47
N THR A 90 -2.60 -20.71 5.33
CA THR A 90 -1.43 -21.46 4.86
C THR A 90 -0.51 -21.75 6.05
N PRO A 91 -0.39 -23.01 6.51
CA PRO A 91 0.53 -23.37 7.58
C PRO A 91 1.96 -22.92 7.26
N GLY A 92 2.55 -22.07 8.11
CA GLY A 92 3.93 -21.60 7.96
C GLY A 92 4.15 -20.35 7.11
N ALA A 93 3.09 -19.75 6.54
CA ALA A 93 3.20 -18.48 5.81
C ALA A 93 3.12 -17.27 6.77
N ARG A 94 4.12 -17.11 7.63
CA ARG A 94 4.20 -15.99 8.60
C ARG A 94 5.64 -15.55 8.76
N LEU A 95 5.97 -14.28 8.90
CA LEU A 95 7.35 -13.83 9.13
C LEU A 95 7.98 -14.47 10.37
N ALA A 96 9.31 -14.65 10.34
CA ALA A 96 10.06 -15.32 11.40
C ALA A 96 10.04 -14.51 12.70
N ASN A 97 9.86 -15.20 13.83
CA ASN A 97 9.77 -14.61 15.16
C ASN A 97 10.95 -13.67 15.48
N SER A 98 10.70 -12.38 15.38
CA SER A 98 11.43 -11.38 16.15
C SER A 98 10.51 -10.84 17.23
N LYS A 99 11.08 -10.24 18.26
CA LYS A 99 10.33 -9.58 19.33
C LYS A 99 9.37 -8.56 18.69
N LEU A 100 8.07 -8.87 18.74
CA LEU A 100 7.04 -8.07 18.08
C LEU A 100 6.94 -6.71 18.77
N SER A 101 6.78 -5.66 17.97
CA SER A 101 6.39 -4.34 18.46
C SER A 101 4.87 -4.20 18.45
N ASP A 102 4.36 -3.21 19.17
CA ASP A 102 2.93 -2.83 19.16
C ASP A 102 2.45 -2.46 17.75
N VAL A 103 3.33 -1.90 16.90
CA VAL A 103 3.03 -1.53 15.51
C VAL A 103 2.83 -2.79 14.66
N THR A 104 3.68 -3.80 14.85
CA THR A 104 3.56 -5.09 14.18
C THR A 104 2.27 -5.81 14.56
N GLU A 105 1.94 -5.85 15.85
CA GLU A 105 0.67 -6.43 16.32
C GLU A 105 -0.53 -5.66 15.76
N THR A 106 -0.43 -4.32 15.68
CA THR A 106 -1.48 -3.47 15.12
C THR A 106 -1.70 -3.75 13.64
N ALA A 107 -0.64 -3.91 12.84
CA ALA A 107 -0.76 -4.23 11.43
C ALA A 107 -1.45 -5.58 11.19
N ASP A 108 -1.10 -6.61 11.97
CA ASP A 108 -1.77 -7.92 11.88
C ASP A 108 -3.26 -7.83 12.23
N ARG A 109 -3.59 -7.14 13.33
CA ARG A 109 -4.99 -6.91 13.73
C ARG A 109 -5.77 -6.18 12.64
N LEU A 110 -5.22 -5.11 12.07
CA LEU A 110 -5.89 -4.36 10.99
C LEU A 110 -6.16 -5.24 9.77
N LEU A 111 -5.18 -6.00 9.31
CA LEU A 111 -5.36 -6.91 8.17
C LEU A 111 -6.39 -8.00 8.45
N ARG A 112 -6.42 -8.52 9.68
CA ARG A 112 -7.46 -9.47 10.14
C ARG A 112 -8.85 -8.85 10.12
N ASP A 113 -9.00 -7.64 10.66
CA ASP A 113 -10.29 -6.93 10.71
C ASP A 113 -10.79 -6.60 9.29
N TRP A 114 -9.87 -6.36 8.35
CA TRP A 114 -10.19 -6.10 6.93
C TRP A 114 -10.46 -7.36 6.12
N ALA A 115 -10.07 -8.54 6.60
CA ALA A 115 -10.19 -9.82 5.91
C ALA A 115 -11.61 -10.41 5.95
N ASP A 116 -12.62 -9.58 5.74
CA ASP A 116 -14.04 -9.96 5.73
C ASP A 116 -14.54 -10.44 4.36
N GLY A 117 -13.66 -10.46 3.35
CA GLY A 117 -13.95 -10.90 2.00
C GLY A 117 -14.85 -9.96 1.18
N GLN A 118 -15.26 -8.81 1.74
CA GLN A 118 -16.16 -7.88 1.06
C GLN A 118 -15.43 -7.04 0.02
N TRP A 119 -16.02 -6.94 -1.17
CA TRP A 119 -15.53 -6.10 -2.25
C TRP A 119 -15.86 -4.63 -1.98
N ARG A 120 -14.84 -3.79 -1.98
CA ARG A 120 -14.96 -2.34 -1.81
C ARG A 120 -14.19 -1.62 -2.91
N SER A 121 -14.69 -0.49 -3.35
CA SER A 121 -13.96 0.43 -4.23
C SER A 121 -12.72 0.99 -3.54
N SER A 122 -11.81 1.53 -4.35
CA SER A 122 -10.59 2.20 -3.86
C SER A 122 -10.91 3.32 -2.83
N HIS A 123 -11.98 4.09 -3.04
CA HIS A 123 -12.35 5.20 -2.14
C HIS A 123 -13.07 4.74 -0.87
N GLU A 124 -13.80 3.62 -0.91
CA GLU A 124 -14.36 3.01 0.30
C GLU A 124 -13.25 2.52 1.23
N TRP A 125 -12.20 1.91 0.66
CA TRP A 125 -10.99 1.55 1.42
C TRP A 125 -10.29 2.78 2.02
N LEU A 126 -10.09 3.84 1.23
CA LEU A 126 -9.51 5.09 1.73
C LEU A 126 -10.28 5.64 2.94
N ASN A 127 -11.60 5.79 2.83
CA ASN A 127 -12.42 6.33 3.91
C ASN A 127 -12.39 5.45 5.17
N MET A 128 -12.42 4.12 4.99
CA MET A 128 -12.43 3.18 6.12
C MET A 128 -11.08 3.12 6.84
N THR A 129 -9.98 3.36 6.14
CA THR A 129 -8.62 3.14 6.67
C THR A 129 -7.86 4.44 6.97
N ALA A 130 -8.36 5.61 6.56
CA ALA A 130 -7.67 6.89 6.68
C ALA A 130 -7.13 7.20 8.10
N THR A 131 -7.90 6.82 9.13
CA THR A 131 -7.56 7.04 10.54
C THR A 131 -6.81 5.88 11.20
N THR A 132 -6.56 4.78 10.48
CA THR A 132 -5.78 3.63 10.96
C THR A 132 -4.27 3.82 10.77
N GLU A 133 -3.47 2.96 11.39
CA GLU A 133 -2.00 2.96 11.25
C GLU A 133 -1.51 2.61 9.84
N MET A 134 -2.34 2.01 8.99
CA MET A 134 -1.99 1.66 7.61
C MET A 134 -3.00 2.24 6.62
N PRO A 135 -3.04 3.58 6.47
CA PRO A 135 -4.05 4.23 5.67
C PRO A 135 -3.91 3.84 4.20
N ASP A 136 -5.03 3.49 3.59
CA ASP A 136 -5.19 3.26 2.16
C ASP A 136 -4.30 2.12 1.59
N PHE A 137 -3.82 1.23 2.46
CA PHE A 137 -2.88 0.17 2.11
C PHE A 137 -3.42 -0.78 1.02
N VAL A 138 -4.69 -1.16 1.12
CA VAL A 138 -5.28 -2.23 0.30
C VAL A 138 -5.23 -1.94 -1.21
N PRO A 139 -5.84 -0.86 -1.73
CA PRO A 139 -5.77 -0.57 -3.16
C PRO A 139 -4.33 -0.26 -3.61
N GLN A 140 -3.58 0.51 -2.81
CA GLN A 140 -2.22 0.90 -3.16
C GLN A 140 -1.28 -0.29 -3.33
N MET A 141 -1.43 -1.34 -2.52
CA MET A 141 -0.50 -2.46 -2.58
C MET A 141 -0.65 -3.27 -3.86
N VAL A 142 -1.89 -3.49 -4.34
CA VAL A 142 -2.10 -4.17 -5.63
C VAL A 142 -1.65 -3.30 -6.80
N GLU A 143 -1.98 -2.01 -6.76
CA GLU A 143 -1.61 -1.06 -7.82
C GLU A 143 -0.10 -0.80 -7.90
N TYR A 144 0.61 -0.86 -6.77
CA TYR A 144 2.07 -0.75 -6.74
C TYR A 144 2.74 -1.73 -7.70
N PHE A 145 2.23 -2.97 -7.76
CA PHE A 145 2.79 -4.04 -8.62
C PHE A 145 2.36 -3.95 -10.09
N ASP A 146 1.51 -3.00 -10.48
CA ASP A 146 1.21 -2.70 -11.88
C ASP A 146 2.45 -2.17 -12.62
N SER A 147 3.40 -1.58 -11.88
CA SER A 147 4.66 -1.12 -12.46
C SER A 147 5.58 -2.29 -12.82
N VAL A 148 6.08 -2.30 -14.06
CA VAL A 148 7.16 -3.22 -14.48
C VAL A 148 8.45 -3.02 -13.66
N ARG A 149 8.59 -1.86 -13.01
CA ARG A 149 9.71 -1.51 -12.13
C ARG A 149 9.46 -1.88 -10.66
N ALA A 150 8.27 -2.37 -10.31
CA ALA A 150 8.04 -2.93 -8.99
C ALA A 150 8.91 -4.17 -8.79
N GLY A 151 9.38 -4.37 -7.55
CA GLY A 151 10.01 -5.63 -7.15
C GLY A 151 9.06 -6.81 -7.22
N ASP A 152 9.57 -8.00 -6.93
CA ASP A 152 8.78 -9.21 -6.70
C ASP A 152 8.30 -9.29 -5.24
N VAL A 153 9.10 -8.74 -4.30
CA VAL A 153 8.77 -8.61 -2.88
C VAL A 153 9.06 -7.21 -2.41
N ILE A 154 8.14 -6.66 -1.61
CA ILE A 154 8.32 -5.42 -0.89
C ILE A 154 8.33 -5.71 0.61
N PHE A 155 9.41 -5.34 1.29
CA PHE A 155 9.45 -5.30 2.75
C PHE A 155 9.21 -3.90 3.25
N PHE A 156 8.43 -3.80 4.31
CA PHE A 156 8.23 -2.57 5.06
C PHE A 156 8.93 -2.68 6.41
N ALA A 157 9.64 -1.63 6.80
CA ALA A 157 10.25 -1.56 8.12
C ALA A 157 9.17 -1.29 9.17
N ASP A 158 9.29 -1.96 10.30
CA ASP A 158 8.48 -1.73 11.49
C ASP A 158 8.74 -0.34 12.09
N GLY A 159 7.81 0.24 12.86
CA GLY A 159 7.76 1.67 13.26
C GLY A 159 9.11 2.36 13.44
N ASP A 160 9.89 1.97 14.45
CA ASP A 160 11.18 2.59 14.79
C ASP A 160 12.38 2.01 14.02
N TRP A 161 12.15 1.09 13.09
CA TRP A 161 13.19 0.43 12.32
C TRP A 161 13.47 1.13 10.99
N SER A 162 14.64 0.86 10.42
CA SER A 162 15.01 1.34 9.10
C SER A 162 15.97 0.36 8.46
N PHE A 163 15.86 0.16 7.15
CA PHE A 163 16.83 -0.60 6.37
C PHE A 163 18.12 0.18 6.10
N TYR A 164 18.23 1.41 6.61
CA TYR A 164 19.43 2.24 6.55
C TYR A 164 19.57 3.11 7.80
N ASN A 165 20.73 3.08 8.45
CA ASN A 165 20.93 3.64 9.79
C ASN A 165 21.55 5.05 9.83
N ILE A 166 21.86 5.64 8.67
CA ILE A 166 22.49 6.97 8.59
C ILE A 166 21.44 8.09 8.60
N GLU A 167 20.33 7.89 7.88
CA GLU A 167 19.28 8.89 7.71
C GLU A 167 18.14 8.67 8.70
N LYS A 168 17.90 9.65 9.58
CA LYS A 168 16.88 9.57 10.64
C LYS A 168 15.48 10.04 10.21
N GLY A 169 15.34 10.58 9.00
CA GLY A 169 14.09 11.06 8.41
C GLY A 169 13.60 10.22 7.24
N GLY A 170 13.87 8.92 7.24
CA GLY A 170 13.40 8.01 6.21
C GLY A 170 11.87 7.99 6.11
N HIS A 171 11.35 7.72 4.92
CA HIS A 171 9.91 7.69 4.62
C HIS A 171 9.59 6.57 3.64
N GLY A 172 8.33 6.42 3.26
CA GLY A 172 7.92 5.46 2.21
C GLY A 172 7.55 4.07 2.72
N SER A 173 7.30 3.92 4.02
CA SER A 173 6.52 2.79 4.52
C SER A 173 5.03 2.92 4.18
N CYS A 174 4.26 1.90 4.55
CA CYS A 174 2.80 1.94 4.52
C CYS A 174 2.18 2.51 5.80
N LEU A 175 2.99 2.98 6.77
CA LEU A 175 2.49 3.48 8.05
C LEU A 175 1.95 4.91 7.94
N ALA A 176 0.99 5.24 8.79
CA ALA A 176 0.37 6.55 8.88
C ALA A 176 1.40 7.69 9.05
N ALA A 177 2.48 7.44 9.79
CA ALA A 177 3.57 8.40 9.99
C ALA A 177 4.26 8.83 8.68
N ASP A 178 4.30 7.95 7.67
CA ASP A 178 4.90 8.23 6.36
C ASP A 178 3.86 8.64 5.31
N MET A 179 2.60 8.21 5.49
CA MET A 179 1.54 8.35 4.49
C MET A 179 0.65 9.57 4.70
N ARG A 180 0.49 10.06 5.95
CA ARG A 180 -0.33 11.23 6.24
C ARG A 180 0.48 12.50 6.07
N ILE A 181 0.02 13.34 5.14
CA ILE A 181 0.61 14.65 4.86
C ILE A 181 -0.41 15.76 5.11
N PRO A 182 0.02 16.96 5.51
CA PRO A 182 -0.86 18.12 5.50
C PRO A 182 -1.23 18.48 4.05
N MET A 183 -2.53 18.70 3.80
CA MET A 183 -3.04 19.15 2.52
C MET A 183 -4.10 20.21 2.77
N TYR A 184 -3.92 21.40 2.18
CA TYR A 184 -4.82 22.53 2.35
C TYR A 184 -5.29 23.04 0.99
N PHE A 185 -6.59 23.33 0.89
CA PHE A 185 -7.18 24.02 -0.25
C PHE A 185 -7.80 25.33 0.23
N ALA A 186 -7.68 26.37 -0.58
CA ALA A 186 -8.29 27.68 -0.33
C ALA A 186 -8.82 28.25 -1.65
N GLY A 187 -9.96 28.93 -1.59
CA GLY A 187 -10.63 29.52 -2.73
C GLY A 187 -11.91 30.25 -2.33
N PRO A 188 -12.49 31.07 -3.23
CA PRO A 188 -13.64 31.93 -2.91
C PRO A 188 -14.89 31.18 -2.41
N ASP A 189 -15.07 29.92 -2.80
CA ASP A 189 -16.24 29.10 -2.41
C ASP A 189 -15.88 27.94 -1.46
N ILE A 190 -14.65 27.91 -0.91
CA ILE A 190 -14.22 26.85 0.01
C ILE A 190 -14.34 27.38 1.44
N PRO A 191 -15.22 26.83 2.29
CA PRO A 191 -15.42 27.31 3.65
C PRO A 191 -14.12 27.23 4.47
N ALA A 192 -13.68 28.37 5.00
CA ALA A 192 -12.49 28.42 5.85
C ALA A 192 -12.68 27.62 7.16
N GLY A 193 -11.66 26.81 7.50
CA GLY A 193 -11.63 25.99 8.71
C GLY A 193 -12.51 24.74 8.64
N SER A 194 -12.96 24.34 7.45
CA SER A 194 -13.65 23.07 7.21
C SER A 194 -12.66 21.95 6.90
N GLU A 195 -13.08 20.70 7.09
CA GLU A 195 -12.28 19.51 6.78
C GLU A 195 -13.09 18.47 6.00
N ILE A 196 -12.37 17.62 5.26
CA ILE A 196 -12.93 16.41 4.66
C ILE A 196 -12.20 15.19 5.24
N PRO A 197 -12.86 14.01 5.36
CA PRO A 197 -12.29 12.89 6.10
C PRO A 197 -10.98 12.32 5.53
N ALA A 198 -10.82 12.33 4.20
CA ALA A 198 -9.66 11.76 3.52
C ALA A 198 -9.50 12.32 2.09
N ALA A 199 -8.25 12.34 1.63
CA ALA A 199 -7.83 12.71 0.28
C ALA A 199 -6.51 12.02 -0.09
N ARG A 200 -6.22 11.87 -1.38
CA ARG A 200 -4.93 11.40 -1.88
C ARG A 200 -4.19 12.51 -2.61
N LEU A 201 -2.87 12.39 -2.69
CA LEU A 201 -2.05 13.33 -3.47
C LEU A 201 -2.47 13.37 -4.95
N VAL A 202 -2.91 12.24 -5.51
CA VAL A 202 -3.39 12.18 -6.90
C VAL A 202 -4.69 12.95 -7.15
N ASP A 203 -5.42 13.31 -6.10
CA ASP A 203 -6.64 14.12 -6.19
C ASP A 203 -6.35 15.61 -6.41
N VAL A 204 -5.10 16.06 -6.16
CA VAL A 204 -4.74 17.48 -6.30
C VAL A 204 -4.94 17.98 -7.73
N MET A 205 -4.42 17.24 -8.72
CA MET A 205 -4.55 17.65 -10.13
C MET A 205 -6.00 17.79 -10.60
N PRO A 206 -6.89 16.78 -10.48
CA PRO A 206 -8.28 16.92 -10.88
C PRO A 206 -9.01 18.01 -10.08
N THR A 207 -8.69 18.19 -8.78
CA THR A 207 -9.28 19.27 -7.97
C THR A 207 -8.88 20.65 -8.48
N VAL A 208 -7.60 20.86 -8.79
CA VAL A 208 -7.12 22.14 -9.36
C VAL A 208 -7.75 22.42 -10.72
N LEU A 209 -7.88 21.40 -11.58
CA LEU A 209 -8.56 21.56 -12.87
C LEU A 209 -10.03 21.94 -12.70
N ASP A 210 -10.73 21.33 -11.75
CA ASP A 210 -12.12 21.67 -11.44
C ASP A 210 -12.26 23.12 -10.92
N MET A 211 -11.35 23.55 -10.04
CA MET A 211 -11.29 24.93 -9.55
C MET A 211 -11.08 25.95 -10.67
N LEU A 212 -10.37 25.56 -11.73
CA LEU A 212 -10.13 26.39 -12.92
C LEU A 212 -11.23 26.28 -14.00
N GLY A 213 -12.25 25.44 -13.80
CA GLY A 213 -13.29 25.18 -14.81
C GLY A 213 -12.78 24.37 -16.01
N GLU A 214 -11.71 23.61 -15.83
CA GLU A 214 -10.96 22.90 -16.88
C GLU A 214 -10.95 21.37 -16.68
N LEU A 215 -11.89 20.83 -15.91
CA LEU A 215 -11.96 19.39 -15.61
C LEU A 215 -12.06 18.52 -16.88
N LYS A 216 -12.72 19.03 -17.93
CA LYS A 216 -12.81 18.41 -19.27
C LYS A 216 -11.46 18.09 -19.92
N ARG A 217 -10.36 18.70 -19.46
CA ARG A 217 -9.01 18.37 -19.97
C ARG A 217 -8.64 16.92 -19.69
N LEU A 218 -9.23 16.31 -18.66
CA LEU A 218 -9.04 14.90 -18.34
C LEU A 218 -9.62 13.95 -19.39
N ASP A 219 -10.61 14.37 -20.18
CA ASP A 219 -11.21 13.54 -21.24
C ASP A 219 -10.18 13.15 -22.31
N ASN A 220 -9.10 13.92 -22.43
CA ASN A 220 -8.01 13.69 -23.38
C ASN A 220 -6.76 13.10 -22.73
N GLN A 221 -6.83 12.69 -21.45
CA GLN A 221 -5.70 12.09 -20.73
C GLN A 221 -5.94 10.59 -20.53
N PRO A 222 -4.86 9.80 -20.37
CA PRO A 222 -4.99 8.47 -19.78
C PRO A 222 -5.75 8.57 -18.46
N ARG A 223 -6.56 7.56 -18.17
CA ARG A 223 -7.31 7.51 -16.92
C ARG A 223 -6.37 7.63 -15.73
N ILE A 224 -6.70 8.57 -14.86
CA ILE A 224 -6.06 8.77 -13.56
C ILE A 224 -6.95 8.19 -12.46
N ASP A 225 -6.35 7.81 -11.33
CA ASP A 225 -7.09 7.33 -10.17
C ASP A 225 -7.65 8.46 -9.30
N GLY A 226 -7.07 9.66 -9.40
CA GLY A 226 -7.47 10.82 -8.64
C GLY A 226 -8.83 11.37 -9.08
N ILE A 227 -9.57 11.96 -8.13
CA ILE A 227 -10.87 12.60 -8.36
C ILE A 227 -10.86 14.06 -7.93
N SER A 228 -11.76 14.87 -8.49
CA SER A 228 -11.96 16.22 -7.96
C SER A 228 -12.58 16.16 -6.56
N LEU A 229 -11.93 16.81 -5.61
CA LEU A 229 -12.42 17.01 -4.26
C LEU A 229 -13.28 18.26 -4.14
N LEU A 230 -13.33 19.12 -5.16
CA LEU A 230 -14.01 20.41 -5.09
C LEU A 230 -15.48 20.33 -4.65
N PRO A 231 -16.30 19.35 -5.11
CA PRO A 231 -17.66 19.19 -4.61
C PRO A 231 -17.72 18.91 -3.11
N LYS A 232 -16.79 18.10 -2.58
CA LYS A 232 -16.70 17.81 -1.14
C LYS A 232 -16.21 19.02 -0.35
N LEU A 233 -15.19 19.72 -0.88
CA LEU A 233 -14.62 20.91 -0.24
C LEU A 233 -15.65 22.04 -0.11
N ARG A 234 -16.50 22.26 -1.12
CA ARG A 234 -17.59 23.26 -1.07
C ARG A 234 -18.69 22.90 -0.07
N GLY A 235 -18.96 21.61 0.11
CA GLY A 235 -19.96 21.10 1.05
C GLY A 235 -19.42 20.81 2.45
N ALA A 236 -18.14 21.07 2.72
CA ALA A 236 -17.50 20.71 3.98
C ALA A 236 -18.00 21.61 5.13
N ALA A 237 -18.19 21.01 6.29
CA ALA A 237 -18.56 21.70 7.52
C ALA A 237 -17.34 21.86 8.43
N ARG A 238 -17.45 22.73 9.43
CA ARG A 238 -16.49 22.76 10.53
C ARG A 238 -16.66 21.49 11.38
N PRO A 239 -15.56 20.90 11.88
CA PRO A 239 -15.62 19.77 12.80
C PRO A 239 -16.33 20.12 14.12
#